data_AF-A0A840P5K2-F1
#
_entry.id   AF-A0A840P5K2-F1
#
_cell.length_a   1.000
_cell.length_b   1.000
_cell.length_c   1.000
_cell.angle_alpha   90.00
_cell.angle_beta   90.00
_cell.angle_gamma   90.00
#
_symmetry.space_group_name_H-M   'P 1'
#
loop_
_entity.id
_entity.type
_entity.pdbx_description
1 polymer ?
#
loop_
_entity_poly.entity_id
_entity_poly.type
_entity_poly.pdbx_seq_one_letter_code
_entity_poly.pdbx_strand_id
1 'polypeptide(L)'
;MRERVVHLVASVLLGSPDERQAEARPLLARAVEGLPDGEAARALRSFFDRTAGTPVRELAAEHADAFSARRHSSPRLTFYLAATSRERGLALRRFTAAYESAGFRPAPEEPPDHLAAVCELSARGGTEAALTLLREHRPGIEVLHRSLSTRDSPYADVVAAVLATLRPRTP
;
A
#
# COMPACT_ATOMS: atom_id res chain seq x y z
N MET A 1 15.61 4.17 4.98
CA MET A 1 15.78 2.69 5.17
C MET A 1 14.60 2.09 5.91
N ARG A 2 14.05 2.77 6.92
CA ARG A 2 12.84 2.33 7.66
C ARG A 2 11.59 2.33 6.78
N GLU A 3 11.44 3.34 5.95
CA GLU A 3 10.35 3.51 4.98
C GLU A 3 10.32 2.35 3.97
N ARG A 4 11.50 1.87 3.55
CA ARG A 4 11.62 0.75 2.61
C ARG A 4 11.04 -0.54 3.18
N VAL A 5 11.26 -0.82 4.46
CA VAL A 5 10.71 -2.01 5.12
C VAL A 5 9.20 -1.89 5.29
N VAL A 6 8.71 -0.72 5.73
CA VAL A 6 7.26 -0.45 5.82
C VAL A 6 6.59 -0.63 4.46
N HIS A 7 7.16 -0.04 3.40
CA HIS A 7 6.62 -0.16 2.05
C HIS A 7 6.78 -1.56 1.45
N LEU A 8 7.84 -2.31 1.78
CA LEU A 8 7.96 -3.71 1.37
C LEU A 8 6.82 -4.54 1.96
N VAL A 9 6.58 -4.42 3.27
CA VAL A 9 5.50 -5.15 3.94
C VAL A 9 4.14 -4.70 3.39
N ALA A 10 3.90 -3.40 3.26
CA ALA A 10 2.66 -2.88 2.71
C ALA A 10 2.42 -3.32 1.26
N SER A 11 3.46 -3.34 0.41
CA SER A 11 3.38 -3.81 -0.97
C SER A 11 2.87 -5.24 -1.04
N VAL A 12 3.39 -6.14 -0.20
CA VAL A 12 2.94 -7.53 -0.16
C VAL A 12 1.52 -7.63 0.39
N LEU A 13 1.21 -6.94 1.49
CA LEU A 13 -0.10 -7.04 2.15
C LEU A 13 -1.26 -6.39 1.37
N LEU A 14 -0.97 -5.41 0.51
CA LEU A 14 -1.97 -4.78 -0.35
C LEU A 14 -2.28 -5.61 -1.61
N GLY A 15 -1.40 -6.54 -1.98
CA GLY A 15 -1.66 -7.53 -3.01
C GLY A 15 -2.76 -8.52 -2.60
N SER A 16 -3.35 -9.20 -3.58
CA SER A 16 -4.35 -10.24 -3.32
C SER A 16 -3.70 -11.40 -2.54
N PRO A 17 -4.23 -11.80 -1.37
CA PRO A 17 -3.71 -12.93 -0.62
C PRO A 17 -3.70 -14.22 -1.43
N ASP A 18 -2.53 -14.84 -1.51
CA ASP A 18 -2.30 -16.16 -2.09
C ASP A 18 -1.42 -17.01 -1.18
N GLU A 19 -1.13 -18.24 -1.60
CA GLU A 19 -0.29 -19.17 -0.82
C GLU A 19 1.12 -18.62 -0.58
N ARG A 20 1.72 -17.94 -1.57
CA ARG A 20 3.06 -17.36 -1.45
C ARG A 20 3.10 -16.26 -0.41
N GLN A 21 2.10 -15.38 -0.43
CA GLN A 21 1.95 -14.35 0.57
C GLN A 21 1.74 -14.98 1.95
N ALA A 22 0.90 -16.01 2.07
CA ALA A 22 0.65 -16.71 3.33
C ALA A 22 1.94 -17.33 3.91
N GLU A 23 2.74 -17.97 3.08
CA GLU A 23 4.06 -18.51 3.44
C GLU A 23 5.05 -17.41 3.88
N ALA A 24 4.99 -16.23 3.27
CA ALA A 24 5.85 -15.09 3.61
C ALA A 24 5.44 -14.39 4.91
N ARG A 25 4.20 -14.56 5.41
CA ARG A 25 3.68 -13.82 6.58
C ARG A 25 4.58 -13.86 7.82
N PRO A 26 5.15 -15.02 8.25
CA PRO A 26 6.03 -15.05 9.41
C PRO A 26 7.30 -14.22 9.21
N LEU A 27 7.84 -14.18 7.99
CA LEU A 27 9.00 -13.35 7.66
C LEU A 27 8.65 -11.86 7.67
N LEU A 28 7.49 -11.49 7.12
CA LEU A 28 7.01 -10.11 7.13
C LEU A 28 6.74 -9.61 8.56
N ALA A 29 6.14 -10.45 9.42
CA ALA A 29 5.91 -10.12 10.83
C ALA A 29 7.24 -9.84 11.56
N ARG A 30 8.27 -10.68 11.37
CA ARG A 30 9.62 -10.44 11.91
C ARG A 30 10.25 -9.16 11.37
N ALA A 31 10.06 -8.84 10.09
CA ALA A 31 10.54 -7.58 9.53
C ALA A 31 9.89 -6.37 10.22
N VAL A 32 8.61 -6.48 10.60
CA VAL A 32 7.89 -5.46 11.36
C VAL A 32 8.37 -5.37 12.81
N GLU A 33 8.71 -6.49 13.45
CA GLU A 33 9.33 -6.50 14.79
C GLU A 33 10.68 -5.78 14.81
N GLY A 34 11.44 -5.85 13.71
CA GLY A 34 12.71 -5.12 13.56
C GLY A 34 12.57 -3.63 13.25
N LEU A 35 11.35 -3.11 13.03
CA LEU A 35 11.12 -1.69 12.85
C LEU A 35 11.24 -0.94 14.20
N PRO A 36 11.79 0.28 14.20
CA PRO A 36 11.74 1.12 15.38
C PRO A 36 10.29 1.46 15.74
N ASP A 37 10.05 1.63 17.03
CA ASP A 37 8.73 2.01 17.50
C ASP A 37 8.25 3.32 16.87
N GLY A 38 6.99 3.30 16.45
CA GLY A 38 6.39 4.36 15.68
C GLY A 38 5.03 3.93 15.16
N GLU A 39 4.31 4.88 14.58
CA GLU A 39 2.94 4.64 14.11
C GLU A 39 2.87 3.59 13.00
N ALA A 40 3.82 3.60 12.06
CA ALA A 40 3.87 2.62 10.99
C ALA A 40 4.07 1.19 11.52
N ALA A 41 4.99 1.00 12.47
CA ALA A 41 5.26 -0.31 13.06
C ALA A 41 4.04 -0.80 13.87
N ARG A 42 3.41 0.08 14.66
CA ARG A 42 2.19 -0.26 15.42
C ARG A 42 1.03 -0.67 14.53
N ALA A 43 0.81 0.06 13.43
CA ALA A 43 -0.26 -0.24 12.49
C ALA A 43 -0.01 -1.61 11.81
N LEU A 44 1.20 -1.88 11.33
CA LEU A 44 1.51 -3.19 10.74
C LEU A 44 1.38 -4.35 11.76
N ARG A 45 1.79 -4.15 13.02
CA ARG A 45 1.57 -5.14 14.09
C ARG A 45 0.07 -5.43 14.29
N SER A 46 -0.76 -4.37 14.37
CA SER A 46 -2.22 -4.50 14.46
C SER A 46 -2.81 -5.34 13.33
N PHE A 47 -2.36 -5.13 12.08
CA PHE A 47 -2.80 -5.97 10.96
C PHE A 47 -2.49 -7.45 11.20
N PHE A 48 -1.25 -7.77 11.60
CA PHE A 48 -0.85 -9.16 11.83
C PHE A 48 -1.62 -9.79 12.99
N ASP A 49 -1.85 -9.06 14.07
CA ASP A 49 -2.62 -9.53 15.23
C ASP A 49 -4.08 -9.82 14.84
N ARG A 50 -4.72 -8.91 14.10
CA ARG A 50 -6.12 -9.04 13.66
C ARG A 50 -6.36 -10.15 12.65
N THR A 51 -5.34 -10.50 11.89
CA THR A 51 -5.42 -11.52 10.83
C THR A 51 -4.66 -12.80 11.22
N ALA A 52 -4.30 -12.94 12.49
CA ALA A 52 -3.64 -14.12 13.01
C ALA A 52 -4.60 -15.32 12.99
N GLY A 53 -4.17 -16.42 12.37
CA GLY A 53 -4.98 -17.64 12.28
C GLY A 53 -6.07 -17.62 11.21
N THR A 54 -6.32 -16.49 10.53
CA THR A 54 -7.28 -16.43 9.42
C THR A 54 -6.78 -17.24 8.21
N PRO A 55 -7.53 -18.22 7.69
CA PRO A 55 -7.16 -18.97 6.51
C PRO A 55 -6.97 -18.06 5.27
N VAL A 56 -6.02 -18.40 4.40
CA VAL A 56 -5.70 -17.59 3.20
C VAL A 56 -6.91 -17.33 2.31
N ARG A 57 -7.82 -18.33 2.18
CA ARG A 57 -9.05 -18.20 1.39
C ARG A 57 -10.00 -17.14 1.97
N GLU A 58 -10.10 -17.08 3.30
CA GLU A 58 -10.92 -16.09 3.99
C GLU A 58 -10.28 -14.71 3.88
N LEU A 59 -8.96 -14.60 4.06
CA LEU A 59 -8.24 -13.34 3.83
C LEU A 59 -8.38 -12.83 2.39
N ALA A 60 -8.39 -13.72 1.39
CA ALA A 60 -8.61 -13.36 -0.01
C ALA A 60 -10.04 -12.83 -0.24
N ALA A 61 -11.05 -13.44 0.40
CA ALA A 61 -12.43 -12.95 0.33
C ALA A 61 -12.58 -11.58 1.03
N GLU A 62 -11.97 -11.40 2.20
CA GLU A 62 -11.92 -10.13 2.91
C GLU A 62 -11.19 -9.06 2.11
N HIS A 63 -10.07 -9.40 1.45
CA HIS A 63 -9.33 -8.49 0.58
C HIS A 63 -10.20 -8.00 -0.59
N ALA A 64 -10.86 -8.94 -1.27
CA ALA A 64 -11.74 -8.63 -2.39
C ALA A 64 -12.94 -7.75 -1.97
N ASP A 65 -13.53 -7.98 -0.80
CA ASP A 65 -14.58 -7.08 -0.28
C ASP A 65 -14.00 -5.73 0.16
N ALA A 66 -12.83 -5.72 0.80
CA ALA A 66 -12.16 -4.50 1.27
C ALA A 66 -11.87 -3.55 0.11
N PHE A 67 -11.24 -4.02 -0.96
CA PHE A 67 -10.78 -3.21 -2.09
C PHE A 67 -11.77 -3.17 -3.26
N SER A 68 -12.97 -2.66 -3.00
CA SER A 68 -14.03 -2.56 -4.00
C SER A 68 -14.24 -1.13 -4.49
N ALA A 69 -14.21 -0.93 -5.82
CA ALA A 69 -14.52 0.36 -6.44
C ALA A 69 -15.95 0.85 -6.11
N ARG A 70 -16.91 -0.07 -5.94
CA ARG A 70 -18.30 0.27 -5.53
C ARG A 70 -18.37 0.86 -4.12
N ARG A 71 -17.33 0.67 -3.31
CA ARG A 71 -17.26 1.08 -1.90
C ARG A 71 -16.23 2.21 -1.68
N HIS A 72 -15.84 2.93 -2.73
CA HIS A 72 -14.84 4.01 -2.68
C HIS A 72 -13.51 3.62 -2.02
N SER A 73 -13.13 2.34 -2.09
CA SER A 73 -11.93 1.77 -1.48
C SER A 73 -11.02 1.17 -2.54
N SER A 74 -10.96 1.79 -3.73
CA SER A 74 -10.06 1.32 -4.78
C SER A 74 -8.61 1.65 -4.38
N PRO A 75 -7.68 0.69 -4.40
CA PRO A 75 -6.26 0.95 -4.14
C PRO A 75 -5.54 1.67 -5.31
N ARG A 76 -6.28 2.14 -6.33
CA ARG A 76 -5.77 2.89 -7.49
C ARG A 76 -5.76 4.38 -7.21
N LEU A 77 -4.58 4.97 -7.10
CA LEU A 77 -4.41 6.34 -6.63
C LEU A 77 -4.96 7.40 -7.59
N THR A 78 -4.99 7.12 -8.91
CA THR A 78 -5.58 8.06 -9.87
C THR A 78 -7.10 8.13 -9.80
N PHE A 79 -7.75 7.10 -9.23
CA PHE A 79 -9.21 7.05 -9.10
C PHE A 79 -9.78 8.20 -8.26
N TYR A 80 -9.01 8.70 -7.29
CA TYR A 80 -9.49 9.73 -6.35
C TYR A 80 -9.23 11.17 -6.81
N LEU A 81 -8.24 11.38 -7.66
CA LEU A 81 -7.77 12.73 -8.01
C LEU A 81 -7.99 13.11 -9.48
N ALA A 82 -8.13 12.14 -10.38
CA ALA A 82 -8.41 12.43 -11.78
C ALA A 82 -9.91 12.60 -12.01
N ALA A 83 -10.35 13.79 -12.41
CA ALA A 83 -11.75 14.06 -12.74
C ALA A 83 -12.12 13.54 -14.14
N THR A 84 -11.13 13.40 -15.04
CA THR A 84 -11.32 12.97 -16.42
C THR A 84 -10.40 11.82 -16.83
N SER A 85 -10.80 11.06 -17.86
CA SER A 85 -9.95 10.02 -18.46
C SER A 85 -8.61 10.57 -18.98
N ARG A 86 -8.59 11.83 -19.44
CA ARG A 86 -7.38 12.50 -19.92
C ARG A 86 -6.40 12.78 -18.78
N GLU A 87 -6.88 13.36 -17.69
CA GLU A 87 -6.06 13.60 -16.49
C GLU A 87 -5.53 12.29 -15.91
N ARG A 88 -6.37 11.25 -15.89
CA ARG A 88 -5.96 9.92 -15.48
C ARG A 88 -4.83 9.38 -16.36
N GLY A 89 -4.94 9.53 -17.68
CA GLY A 89 -3.87 9.15 -18.62
C GLY A 89 -2.56 9.88 -18.37
N LEU A 90 -2.61 11.18 -18.07
CA LEU A 90 -1.41 11.97 -17.73
C LEU A 90 -0.79 11.52 -16.40
N ALA A 91 -1.61 11.27 -15.39
CA ALA A 91 -1.14 10.78 -14.10
C ALA A 91 -0.49 9.39 -14.24
N LEU A 92 -1.10 8.46 -15.00
CA LEU A 92 -0.51 7.13 -15.24
C LEU A 92 0.88 7.23 -15.88
N ARG A 93 1.09 8.16 -16.82
CA ARG A 93 2.43 8.40 -17.40
C ARG A 93 3.45 8.90 -16.36
N ARG A 94 3.02 9.69 -15.37
CA ARG A 94 3.85 10.13 -14.25
C ARG A 94 4.33 8.94 -13.42
N PHE A 95 3.44 7.99 -13.12
CA PHE A 95 3.80 6.73 -12.44
C PHE A 95 4.79 5.92 -13.27
N THR A 96 4.48 5.66 -14.55
CA THR A 96 5.38 4.90 -15.45
C THR A 96 6.78 5.51 -15.51
N ALA A 97 6.89 6.82 -15.68
CA ALA A 97 8.18 7.50 -15.73
C ALA A 97 8.97 7.37 -14.42
N ALA A 98 8.30 7.38 -13.27
CA ALA A 98 8.94 7.17 -11.97
C ALA A 98 9.53 5.75 -11.86
N TYR A 99 8.78 4.72 -12.29
CA TYR A 99 9.28 3.34 -12.30
C TYR A 99 10.47 3.18 -13.25
N GLU A 100 10.37 3.71 -14.47
CA GLU A 100 11.46 3.64 -15.46
C GLU A 100 12.73 4.33 -14.98
N SER A 101 12.61 5.49 -14.32
CA SER A 101 13.76 6.20 -13.75
C SER A 101 14.48 5.41 -12.64
N ALA A 102 13.78 4.49 -11.99
CA ALA A 102 14.33 3.59 -10.99
C ALA A 102 14.78 2.23 -11.57
N GLY A 103 14.76 2.06 -12.90
CA GLY A 103 15.11 0.80 -13.56
C GLY A 103 14.13 -0.33 -13.27
N PHE A 104 12.90 0.00 -12.90
CA PHE A 104 11.87 -0.95 -12.48
C PHE A 104 10.66 -0.88 -13.43
N ARG A 105 10.00 -2.02 -13.63
CA ARG A 105 8.70 -2.10 -14.31
C ARG A 105 7.75 -2.91 -13.41
N PRO A 106 6.59 -2.35 -13.03
CA PRO A 106 5.56 -3.09 -12.29
C PRO A 106 5.10 -4.32 -13.08
N ALA A 107 4.53 -5.29 -12.37
CA ALA A 107 3.92 -6.45 -12.99
C ALA A 107 2.78 -6.01 -13.93
N PRO A 108 2.64 -6.60 -15.15
CA PRO A 108 1.61 -6.20 -16.12
C PRO A 108 0.17 -6.27 -15.59
N GLU A 109 -0.09 -7.21 -14.68
CA GLU A 109 -1.37 -7.46 -14.05
C GLU A 109 -1.79 -6.38 -13.04
N GLU A 110 -0.85 -5.58 -12.51
CA GLU A 110 -1.13 -4.55 -11.53
C GLU A 110 -0.92 -3.15 -12.14
N PRO A 111 -1.95 -2.27 -12.13
CA PRO A 111 -1.82 -0.98 -12.76
C PRO A 111 -0.75 -0.12 -12.06
N PRO A 112 -0.04 0.75 -12.79
CA PRO A 112 1.09 1.49 -12.26
C PRO A 112 0.70 2.48 -11.14
N ASP A 113 -0.57 2.84 -11.01
CA ASP A 113 -1.07 3.69 -9.92
C ASP A 113 -1.64 2.90 -8.73
N HIS A 114 -1.47 1.58 -8.70
CA HIS A 114 -1.84 0.79 -7.53
C HIS A 114 -0.93 1.12 -6.34
N LEU A 115 -1.51 1.30 -5.15
CA LEU A 115 -0.76 1.64 -3.95
C LEU A 115 0.34 0.61 -3.63
N ALA A 116 0.09 -0.68 -3.89
CA ALA A 116 1.09 -1.73 -3.72
C ALA A 116 2.31 -1.52 -4.64
N ALA A 117 2.09 -1.23 -5.93
CA ALA A 117 3.15 -0.99 -6.91
C ALA A 117 4.02 0.22 -6.54
N VAL A 118 3.43 1.29 -5.99
CA VAL A 118 4.18 2.46 -5.52
C VAL A 118 5.02 2.11 -4.28
N CYS A 119 4.47 1.29 -3.38
CA CYS A 119 5.22 0.79 -2.24
C CYS A 119 6.38 -0.13 -2.67
N GLU A 120 6.17 -0.96 -3.69
CA GLU A 120 7.20 -1.83 -4.26
C GLU A 120 8.37 -1.03 -4.84
N LEU A 121 8.08 0.06 -5.57
CA LEU A 121 9.11 0.99 -6.05
C LEU A 121 10.00 1.48 -4.91
N SER A 122 9.40 1.83 -3.77
CA SER A 122 10.16 2.23 -2.58
C SER A 122 11.03 1.10 -2.05
N ALA A 123 10.46 -0.11 -1.92
CA ALA A 123 11.16 -1.30 -1.44
C ALA A 123 12.39 -1.63 -2.30
N ARG A 124 12.25 -1.51 -3.63
CA ARG A 124 13.31 -1.75 -4.63
C ARG A 124 14.35 -0.64 -4.75
N GLY A 125 14.24 0.44 -3.98
CA GLY A 125 15.26 1.50 -3.89
C GLY A 125 14.87 2.83 -4.51
N GLY A 126 13.73 2.91 -5.22
CA GLY A 126 13.15 4.17 -5.71
C GLY A 126 12.41 4.96 -4.62
N THR A 127 12.95 5.00 -3.40
CA THR A 127 12.25 5.52 -2.21
C THR A 127 11.79 6.96 -2.36
N GLU A 128 12.63 7.86 -2.86
CA GLU A 128 12.26 9.29 -3.03
C GLU A 128 11.20 9.50 -4.11
N ALA A 129 11.27 8.74 -5.21
CA ALA A 129 10.26 8.77 -6.26
C ALA A 129 8.91 8.26 -5.74
N ALA A 130 8.92 7.14 -5.01
CA ALA A 130 7.72 6.60 -4.38
C ALA A 130 7.12 7.59 -3.36
N LEU A 131 7.93 8.16 -2.46
CA LEU A 131 7.45 9.15 -1.48
C LEU A 131 6.87 10.40 -2.14
N THR A 132 7.47 10.86 -3.24
CA THR A 132 6.91 11.96 -4.04
C THR A 132 5.51 11.62 -4.55
N LEU A 133 5.34 10.46 -5.20
CA LEU A 133 4.05 9.99 -5.71
C LEU A 133 3.02 9.81 -4.58
N LEU A 134 3.42 9.19 -3.46
CA LEU A 134 2.54 8.97 -2.31
C LEU A 134 2.09 10.30 -1.68
N ARG A 135 2.96 11.31 -1.61
CA ARG A 135 2.59 12.65 -1.13
C ARG A 135 1.66 13.38 -2.09
N GLU A 136 1.95 13.34 -3.40
CA GLU A 136 1.07 13.90 -4.45
C GLU A 136 -0.34 13.29 -4.37
N HIS A 137 -0.43 11.99 -4.05
CA HIS A 137 -1.69 11.25 -3.96
C HIS A 137 -2.25 11.07 -2.54
N ARG A 138 -1.66 11.73 -1.54
CA ARG A 138 -2.05 11.58 -0.12
C ARG A 138 -3.54 11.75 0.14
N PRO A 139 -4.25 12.76 -0.41
CA PRO A 139 -5.70 12.89 -0.18
C PRO A 139 -6.50 11.65 -0.60
N GLY A 140 -6.11 10.99 -1.69
CA GLY A 140 -6.73 9.74 -2.13
C GLY A 140 -6.45 8.57 -1.17
N ILE A 141 -5.23 8.49 -0.64
CA ILE A 141 -4.84 7.49 0.36
C ILE A 141 -5.63 7.69 1.67
N GLU A 142 -5.86 8.95 2.08
CA GLU A 142 -6.66 9.27 3.26
C GLU A 142 -8.15 8.90 3.07
N VAL A 143 -8.71 9.08 1.86
CA VAL A 143 -10.07 8.61 1.52
C VAL A 143 -10.14 7.08 1.58
N LEU A 144 -9.17 6.38 0.99
CA LEU A 144 -9.07 4.93 1.05
C LEU A 144 -9.01 4.44 2.51
N HIS A 145 -8.11 5.01 3.31
CA HIS A 145 -7.96 4.69 4.72
C HIS A 145 -9.27 4.88 5.50
N ARG A 146 -9.96 6.01 5.29
CA ARG A 146 -11.24 6.30 5.94
C ARG A 146 -12.30 5.28 5.55
N SER A 147 -12.43 4.95 4.25
CA SER A 147 -13.39 3.94 3.77
C SER A 147 -13.16 2.57 4.42
N LEU A 148 -11.89 2.11 4.47
CA LEU A 148 -11.53 0.86 5.13
C LEU A 148 -11.79 0.90 6.65
N SER A 149 -11.46 2.00 7.31
CA SER A 149 -11.67 2.20 8.75
C SER A 149 -13.14 2.18 9.13
N THR A 150 -14.01 2.85 8.36
CA THR A 150 -15.46 2.88 8.62
C THR A 150 -16.12 1.51 8.52
N ARG A 151 -15.44 0.55 7.88
CA ARG A 151 -15.90 -0.83 7.69
C ARG A 151 -15.17 -1.81 8.60
N ASP A 152 -14.34 -1.30 9.51
CA ASP A 152 -13.47 -2.08 10.38
C ASP A 152 -12.64 -3.14 9.63
N SER A 153 -12.13 -2.77 8.45
CA SER A 153 -11.26 -3.67 7.68
C SER A 153 -9.85 -3.69 8.26
N PRO A 154 -9.20 -4.86 8.43
CA PRO A 154 -7.81 -4.93 8.85
C PRO A 154 -6.88 -4.21 7.88
N TYR A 155 -7.21 -4.14 6.58
CA TYR A 155 -6.41 -3.43 5.58
C TYR A 155 -6.32 -1.91 5.83
N ALA A 156 -7.19 -1.33 6.67
CA ALA A 156 -7.02 0.05 7.14
C ALA A 156 -5.66 0.24 7.83
N ASP A 157 -5.20 -0.75 8.59
CA ASP A 157 -3.93 -0.71 9.32
C ASP A 157 -2.73 -0.68 8.36
N VAL A 158 -2.81 -1.39 7.22
CA VAL A 158 -1.76 -1.37 6.20
C VAL A 158 -1.67 0.01 5.54
N VAL A 159 -2.82 0.61 5.21
CA VAL A 159 -2.86 1.95 4.62
C VAL A 159 -2.42 3.02 5.62
N ALA A 160 -2.78 2.88 6.90
CA ALA A 160 -2.30 3.74 7.98
C ALA A 160 -0.77 3.71 8.10
N ALA A 161 -0.16 2.53 7.97
CA ALA A 161 1.29 2.39 7.99
C ALA A 161 1.97 3.16 6.86
N VAL A 162 1.39 3.13 5.65
CA VAL A 162 1.89 3.94 4.51
C VAL A 162 1.73 5.43 4.80
N LEU A 163 0.56 5.88 5.27
CA LEU A 163 0.32 7.30 5.61
C LEU A 163 1.29 7.81 6.68
N ALA A 164 1.65 6.98 7.66
CA ALA A 164 2.60 7.33 8.71
C ALA A 164 4.01 7.64 8.15
N THR A 165 4.39 7.11 6.99
CA THR A 165 5.66 7.45 6.32
C THR A 165 5.65 8.81 5.62
N LEU A 166 4.47 9.41 5.42
CA LEU A 166 4.31 10.67 4.67
C LEU A 166 4.27 11.92 5.56
N ARG A 167 4.28 11.74 6.88
CA ARG A 167 4.29 12.86 7.83
C ARG A 167 5.63 13.61 7.73
N PRO A 168 5.64 14.95 7.93
CA PRO A 168 6.87 15.69 8.09
C PRO A 168 7.69 15.04 9.21
N ARG A 169 8.98 14.84 9.00
CA ARG A 169 9.89 14.52 10.11
C ARG A 169 9.95 15.78 10.97
N THR A 170 9.22 15.81 12.08
CA THR A 170 9.40 16.85 13.08
C THR A 170 10.87 16.78 13.54
N PRO A 171 11.61 17.90 13.53
CA PRO A 171 13.01 17.94 13.97
C PRO A 171 13.17 17.52 15.44
#